data_AF-A0A7W0PS30-F1
#
_entry.id   AF-A0A7W0PS30-F1
#
_cell.length_a   1.000
_cell.length_b   1.000
_cell.length_c   1.000
_cell.angle_alpha   90.00
_cell.angle_beta   90.00
_cell.angle_gamma   90.00
#
_symmetry.space_group_name_H-M   'P 1'
#
loop_
_entity.id
_entity.type
_entity.pdbx_description
1 polymer ?
#
loop_
_entity_poly.entity_id
_entity_poly.type
_entity_poly.pdbx_seq_one_letter_code
_entity_poly.pdbx_strand_id
1 'polypeptide(L)'
;MPESNERWSPAHDAALEHAWGEYRVWAATARRQKADLFAWRLRVLLLTVIGAVLGTLSYQLEHQGDDDRFWDVSVPTLGILAGITVGLATYFSREIISPGRERHWVRARSVAEALKSETFRFRTGIPPFHEPGAPETLLKRVDAIEEPARDVQRVALEGTGRRERLPAGPLSMDAYIAERVDDQIERFYIPRARQHETMLRRGRSITLFLGGAAVVLGVVGVTGWTTGWVAALGTLVAAVGAYLHGGRYQYLIVSYQTTAAQLQTLNARWG
;
A
#
# COMPACT_ATOMS: atom_id res chain seq x y z
N MET A 1 2.01 -12.23 45.29
CA MET A 1 0.60 -11.94 45.61
C MET A 1 -0.27 -12.54 44.52
N PRO A 2 -1.15 -13.52 44.82
CA PRO A 2 -1.95 -14.21 43.81
C PRO A 2 -3.37 -13.63 43.74
N GLU A 3 -3.64 -12.76 42.77
CA GLU A 3 -5.01 -12.32 42.41
C GLU A 3 -5.24 -12.38 40.88
N SER A 4 -4.66 -13.36 40.19
CA SER A 4 -4.60 -13.32 38.72
C SER A 4 -5.61 -14.19 37.97
N ASN A 5 -6.63 -14.77 38.62
CA ASN A 5 -7.54 -15.72 37.94
C ASN A 5 -9.04 -15.39 37.96
N GLU A 6 -9.50 -14.33 38.61
CA GLU A 6 -10.94 -13.99 38.64
C GLU A 6 -11.39 -13.04 37.51
N ARG A 7 -10.45 -12.37 36.84
CA ARG A 7 -10.80 -11.34 35.82
C ARG A 7 -11.24 -11.94 34.47
N TRP A 8 -10.75 -13.12 34.12
CA TRP A 8 -10.92 -13.72 32.80
C TRP A 8 -11.95 -14.86 32.86
N SER A 9 -13.18 -14.53 32.48
CA SER A 9 -14.26 -15.51 32.32
C SER A 9 -14.35 -16.02 30.88
N PRO A 10 -15.06 -17.13 30.60
CA PRO A 10 -15.31 -17.60 29.23
C PRO A 10 -15.93 -16.52 28.32
N ALA A 11 -16.70 -15.58 28.90
CA ALA A 11 -17.26 -14.44 28.17
C ALA A 11 -16.18 -13.45 27.70
N HIS A 12 -15.09 -13.27 28.46
CA HIS A 12 -13.96 -12.43 28.05
C HIS A 12 -13.22 -13.05 26.88
N ASP A 13 -12.97 -14.36 26.93
CA ASP A 13 -12.30 -15.07 25.84
C ASP A 13 -13.15 -15.05 24.57
N ALA A 14 -14.47 -15.28 24.69
CA ALA A 14 -15.38 -15.21 23.54
C ALA A 14 -15.43 -13.80 22.91
N ALA A 15 -15.54 -12.74 23.72
CA ALA A 15 -15.54 -11.36 23.22
C ALA A 15 -14.21 -10.99 22.55
N LEU A 16 -13.09 -11.42 23.12
CA LEU A 16 -11.77 -11.22 22.57
C LEU A 16 -11.57 -11.97 21.25
N GLU A 17 -11.92 -13.24 21.18
CA GLU A 17 -11.83 -14.05 19.97
C GLU A 17 -12.66 -13.43 18.83
N HIS A 18 -13.85 -12.92 19.16
CA HIS A 18 -14.69 -12.22 18.21
C HIS A 18 -14.02 -10.92 17.71
N ALA A 19 -13.62 -10.03 18.62
CA ALA A 19 -12.98 -8.75 18.28
C ALA A 19 -11.67 -8.93 17.49
N TRP A 20 -10.86 -9.91 17.87
CA TRP A 20 -9.63 -10.25 17.15
C TRP A 20 -9.92 -10.84 15.78
N GLY A 21 -10.93 -11.71 15.68
CA GLY A 21 -11.39 -12.25 14.42
C GLY A 21 -11.80 -11.16 13.43
N GLU A 22 -12.58 -10.17 13.87
CA GLU A 22 -12.94 -9.02 13.04
C GLU A 22 -11.72 -8.17 12.69
N TYR A 23 -10.81 -7.91 13.63
CA TYR A 23 -9.51 -7.29 13.32
C TYR A 23 -8.79 -8.02 12.17
N ARG A 24 -8.70 -9.35 12.23
CA ARG A 24 -8.03 -10.17 11.22
C ARG A 24 -8.70 -10.04 9.86
N VAL A 25 -10.02 -10.03 9.82
CA VAL A 25 -10.83 -9.80 8.60
C VAL A 25 -10.52 -8.43 7.99
N TRP A 26 -10.57 -7.37 8.79
CA TRP A 26 -10.28 -6.01 8.32
C TRP A 26 -8.82 -5.83 7.90
N ALA A 27 -7.89 -6.43 8.64
CA ALA A 27 -6.48 -6.38 8.30
C ALA A 27 -6.19 -7.10 6.96
N ALA A 28 -6.82 -8.25 6.69
CA ALA A 28 -6.70 -8.94 5.41
C ALA A 28 -7.39 -8.18 4.28
N THR A 29 -8.57 -7.62 4.54
CA THR A 29 -9.30 -6.76 3.59
C THR A 29 -8.44 -5.58 3.16
N ALA A 30 -7.85 -4.85 4.11
CA ALA A 30 -6.95 -3.74 3.83
C ALA A 30 -5.71 -4.17 3.05
N ARG A 31 -5.12 -5.34 3.36
CA ARG A 31 -3.97 -5.88 2.61
C ARG A 31 -4.33 -6.22 1.17
N ARG A 32 -5.47 -6.88 0.94
CA ARG A 32 -5.94 -7.24 -0.40
C ARG A 32 -6.22 -5.99 -1.24
N GLN A 33 -6.98 -5.04 -0.69
CA GLN A 33 -7.29 -3.80 -1.41
C GLN A 33 -6.03 -2.98 -1.73
N LYS A 34 -5.05 -2.93 -0.81
CA LYS A 34 -3.74 -2.33 -1.09
C LYS A 34 -3.02 -3.05 -2.23
N ALA A 35 -2.92 -4.38 -2.16
CA ALA A 35 -2.24 -5.17 -3.18
C ALA A 35 -2.87 -4.97 -4.57
N ASP A 36 -4.20 -5.00 -4.66
CA ASP A 36 -4.93 -4.78 -5.90
C ASP A 36 -4.70 -3.37 -6.46
N LEU A 37 -4.75 -2.33 -5.61
CA LEU A 37 -4.49 -0.95 -6.02
C LEU A 37 -3.06 -0.78 -6.58
N PHE A 38 -2.06 -1.35 -5.91
CA PHE A 38 -0.67 -1.28 -6.37
C PHE A 38 -0.42 -2.11 -7.63
N ALA A 39 -1.07 -3.26 -7.78
CA ALA A 39 -1.00 -4.05 -9.00
C ALA A 39 -1.56 -3.28 -10.20
N TRP A 40 -2.69 -2.59 -10.05
CA TRP A 40 -3.25 -1.75 -11.11
C TRP A 40 -2.37 -0.54 -11.44
N ARG A 41 -1.79 0.13 -10.43
CA ARG A 41 -0.80 1.20 -10.66
C ARG A 41 0.39 0.72 -11.48
N LEU A 42 0.89 -0.48 -11.20
CA LEU A 42 1.98 -1.08 -11.98
C LEU A 42 1.53 -1.41 -13.40
N ARG A 43 0.33 -1.97 -13.60
CA ARG A 43 -0.21 -2.25 -14.94
C ARG A 43 -0.38 -0.98 -15.77
N VAL A 44 -0.89 0.11 -15.19
CA VAL A 44 -1.01 1.40 -15.88
C VAL A 44 0.37 1.94 -16.26
N LEU A 45 1.36 1.88 -15.35
CA LEU A 45 2.74 2.25 -15.67
C LEU A 45 3.27 1.44 -16.86
N LEU A 46 3.12 0.12 -16.85
CA LEU A 46 3.60 -0.75 -17.92
C LEU A 46 2.91 -0.44 -19.26
N LEU A 47 1.58 -0.25 -19.26
CA LEU A 47 0.83 0.11 -20.46
C LEU A 47 1.28 1.46 -21.04
N THR A 48 1.51 2.47 -20.19
CA THR A 48 2.03 3.77 -20.62
C THR A 48 3.43 3.66 -21.21
N VAL A 49 4.32 2.87 -20.59
CA VAL A 49 5.68 2.65 -21.11
C VAL A 49 5.64 1.92 -22.45
N ILE A 50 4.87 0.84 -22.56
CA ILE A 50 4.73 0.07 -23.80
C ILE A 50 4.16 0.96 -24.90
N GLY A 51 3.09 1.70 -24.62
CA GLY A 51 2.46 2.59 -25.59
C GLY A 51 3.38 3.70 -26.07
N ALA A 52 4.16 4.31 -25.17
CA ALA A 52 5.16 5.30 -25.54
C ALA A 52 6.25 4.71 -26.45
N VAL A 53 6.77 3.52 -26.13
CA VAL A 53 7.80 2.87 -26.96
C VAL A 53 7.25 2.47 -28.32
N LEU A 54 6.08 1.82 -28.38
CA LEU A 54 5.45 1.42 -29.65
C LEU A 54 5.11 2.63 -30.53
N GLY A 55 4.59 3.71 -29.94
CA GLY A 55 4.25 4.93 -30.66
C GLY A 55 5.49 5.60 -31.25
N THR A 56 6.58 5.67 -30.47
CA THR A 56 7.86 6.20 -30.96
C THR A 56 8.49 5.32 -32.05
N LEU A 57 8.43 4.00 -31.91
CA LEU A 57 8.92 3.07 -32.94
C LEU A 57 8.12 3.20 -34.23
N SER A 58 6.78 3.28 -34.14
CA SER A 58 5.91 3.53 -35.30
C SER A 58 6.31 4.82 -36.01
N TYR A 59 6.45 5.92 -35.27
CA TYR A 59 6.84 7.22 -35.82
C TYR A 59 8.21 7.17 -36.51
N GLN A 60 9.20 6.52 -35.89
CA GLN A 60 10.54 6.43 -36.47
C GLN A 60 10.58 5.61 -37.75
N LEU A 61 9.92 4.44 -37.75
CA LEU A 61 9.91 3.55 -38.90
C LEU A 61 9.16 4.18 -40.09
N GLU A 62 8.11 4.96 -39.84
CA GLU A 62 7.40 5.72 -40.88
C GLU A 62 8.30 6.77 -41.55
N HIS A 63 9.21 7.41 -40.79
CA HIS A 63 10.04 8.51 -41.29
C HIS A 63 11.44 8.07 -41.76
N GLN A 64 11.84 6.81 -41.54
CA GLN A 64 13.20 6.30 -41.83
C GLN A 64 13.23 4.97 -42.59
N GLY A 65 12.09 4.29 -42.78
CA GLY A 65 12.05 3.03 -43.52
C GLY A 65 12.32 3.22 -45.01
N ASP A 66 13.06 2.27 -45.60
CA ASP A 66 13.06 2.09 -47.06
C ASP A 66 11.65 1.70 -47.55
N ASP A 67 11.35 1.98 -48.82
CA ASP A 67 10.08 1.73 -49.55
C ASP A 67 9.71 0.22 -49.69
N ASP A 68 10.10 -0.59 -48.72
CA ASP A 68 9.86 -2.02 -48.63
C ASP A 68 8.44 -2.30 -48.10
N ARG A 69 7.71 -3.12 -48.86
CA ARG A 69 6.32 -3.54 -48.58
C ARG A 69 6.10 -4.21 -47.21
N PHE A 70 7.16 -4.60 -46.51
CA PHE A 70 7.10 -5.11 -45.13
C PHE A 70 6.77 -4.01 -44.11
N TRP A 71 7.19 -2.78 -44.35
CA TRP A 71 6.97 -1.64 -43.45
C TRP A 71 5.55 -1.08 -43.54
N ASP A 72 4.91 -1.18 -44.71
CA ASP A 72 3.53 -0.71 -44.95
C ASP A 72 2.48 -1.28 -44.00
N VAL A 73 2.65 -2.54 -43.56
CA VAL A 73 1.70 -3.19 -42.64
C VAL A 73 2.16 -3.10 -41.19
N SER A 74 3.47 -3.15 -40.96
CA SER A 74 4.06 -3.19 -39.63
C SER A 74 3.93 -1.84 -38.90
N VAL A 75 4.16 -0.74 -39.60
CA VAL A 75 4.11 0.62 -39.03
C VAL A 75 2.71 0.98 -38.51
N PRO A 76 1.62 0.87 -39.30
CA PRO A 76 0.27 1.16 -38.80
C PRO A 76 -0.14 0.27 -37.64
N THR A 77 0.29 -1.00 -37.65
CA THR A 77 -0.01 -1.95 -36.57
C THR A 77 0.62 -1.50 -35.25
N LEU A 78 1.88 -1.03 -35.26
CA LEU A 78 2.54 -0.49 -34.06
C LEU A 78 1.83 0.77 -33.54
N GLY A 79 1.45 1.69 -34.43
CA GLY A 79 0.70 2.90 -34.08
C GLY A 79 -0.67 2.59 -33.45
N ILE A 80 -1.40 1.63 -34.00
CA ILE A 80 -2.68 1.17 -33.45
C ILE A 80 -2.49 0.55 -32.06
N LEU A 81 -1.50 -0.33 -31.88
CA LEU A 81 -1.19 -0.94 -30.59
C LEU A 81 -0.76 0.11 -29.55
N ALA A 82 -0.01 1.13 -29.96
CA ALA A 82 0.34 2.26 -29.11
C ALA A 82 -0.91 3.02 -28.64
N GLY A 83 -1.82 3.34 -29.55
CA GLY A 83 -3.10 3.98 -29.23
C GLY A 83 -3.96 3.15 -28.26
N ILE A 84 -4.07 1.84 -28.49
CA ILE A 84 -4.82 0.92 -27.62
C ILE A 84 -4.22 0.90 -26.21
N THR A 85 -2.89 0.73 -26.09
CA THR A 85 -2.23 0.63 -24.78
C THR A 85 -2.33 1.93 -23.98
N VAL A 86 -2.17 3.09 -24.61
CA VAL A 86 -2.35 4.40 -23.96
C VAL A 86 -3.82 4.65 -23.60
N GLY A 87 -4.75 4.28 -24.49
CA GLY A 87 -6.18 4.36 -24.22
C GLY A 87 -6.60 3.53 -23.00
N LEU A 88 -6.13 2.28 -22.92
CA LEU A 88 -6.35 1.40 -21.76
C LEU A 88 -5.70 1.95 -20.49
N ALA A 89 -4.47 2.47 -20.57
CA ALA A 89 -3.81 3.09 -19.42
C ALA A 89 -4.63 4.26 -18.85
N THR A 90 -5.13 5.13 -19.74
CA THR A 90 -5.97 6.29 -19.38
C THR A 90 -7.28 5.84 -18.76
N TYR A 91 -7.97 4.89 -19.39
CA TYR A 91 -9.21 4.33 -18.90
C TYR A 91 -9.06 3.69 -17.50
N PHE A 92 -8.05 2.82 -17.31
CA PHE A 92 -7.81 2.18 -16.02
C PHE A 92 -7.35 3.17 -14.95
N SER A 93 -6.57 4.19 -15.30
CA SER A 93 -6.19 5.25 -14.37
C SER A 93 -7.42 6.00 -13.85
N ARG A 94 -8.41 6.25 -14.71
CA ARG A 94 -9.65 6.96 -14.34
C ARG A 94 -10.62 6.09 -13.55
N GLU A 95 -10.91 4.89 -14.05
CA GLU A 95 -11.99 4.05 -13.51
C GLU A 95 -11.51 3.16 -12.36
N ILE A 96 -10.30 2.59 -12.46
CA ILE A 96 -9.82 1.59 -11.51
C ILE A 96 -8.98 2.24 -10.41
N ILE A 97 -8.08 3.16 -10.74
CA ILE A 97 -7.27 3.89 -9.76
C ILE A 97 -8.05 5.13 -9.28
N SER A 98 -9.33 4.96 -8.98
CA SER A 98 -10.19 6.05 -8.53
C SER A 98 -9.95 6.37 -7.04
N PRO A 99 -10.14 7.62 -6.61
CA PRO A 99 -10.03 8.03 -5.20
C PRO A 99 -10.92 7.20 -4.25
N GLY A 100 -12.01 6.61 -4.76
CA GLY A 100 -12.90 5.74 -3.99
C GLY A 100 -12.21 4.48 -3.47
N ARG A 101 -11.39 3.81 -4.29
CA ARG A 101 -10.67 2.59 -3.85
C ARG A 101 -9.61 2.90 -2.79
N GLU A 102 -8.91 4.02 -2.93
CA GLU A 102 -7.96 4.46 -1.91
C GLU A 102 -8.68 4.77 -0.58
N ARG A 103 -9.85 5.43 -0.62
CA ARG A 103 -10.66 5.66 0.57
C ARG A 103 -11.13 4.36 1.24
N HIS A 104 -11.59 3.37 0.47
CA HIS A 104 -11.99 2.07 1.03
C HIS A 104 -10.82 1.36 1.72
N TRP A 105 -9.64 1.36 1.08
CA TRP A 105 -8.44 0.78 1.67
C TRP A 105 -8.05 1.48 2.98
N VAL A 106 -8.04 2.81 2.99
CA VAL A 106 -7.70 3.59 4.19
C VAL A 106 -8.70 3.35 5.31
N ARG A 107 -10.00 3.29 5.02
CA ARG A 107 -11.06 2.96 6.01
C ARG A 107 -10.92 1.55 6.55
N ALA A 108 -10.72 0.55 5.70
CA ALA A 108 -10.48 -0.83 6.14
C ALA A 108 -9.23 -0.91 7.06
N ARG A 109 -8.18 -0.16 6.72
CA ARG A 109 -6.96 -0.08 7.51
C ARG A 109 -7.18 0.57 8.88
N SER A 110 -7.95 1.65 8.94
CA SER A 110 -8.24 2.36 10.20
C SER A 110 -9.10 1.51 11.13
N VAL A 111 -10.12 0.83 10.61
CA VAL A 111 -10.94 -0.12 11.37
C VAL A 111 -10.07 -1.23 11.95
N ALA A 112 -9.20 -1.84 11.14
CA ALA A 112 -8.30 -2.88 11.62
C ALA A 112 -7.40 -2.40 12.79
N GLU A 113 -6.78 -1.22 12.67
CA GLU A 113 -5.94 -0.69 13.76
C GLU A 113 -6.73 -0.30 15.01
N ALA A 114 -7.94 0.24 14.85
CA ALA A 114 -8.82 0.56 15.97
C ALA A 114 -9.24 -0.70 16.74
N LEU A 115 -9.70 -1.75 16.04
CA LEU A 115 -10.05 -3.03 16.65
C LEU A 115 -8.86 -3.69 17.35
N LYS A 116 -7.68 -3.66 16.71
CA LYS A 116 -6.44 -4.14 17.32
C LYS A 116 -6.14 -3.38 18.62
N SER A 117 -6.22 -2.06 18.60
CA SER A 117 -5.98 -1.23 19.78
C SER A 117 -6.97 -1.55 20.91
N GLU A 118 -8.27 -1.66 20.62
CA GLU A 118 -9.28 -2.00 21.64
C GLU A 118 -9.06 -3.40 22.21
N THR A 119 -8.63 -4.37 21.39
CA THR A 119 -8.25 -5.71 21.88
C THR A 119 -7.11 -5.63 22.90
N PHE A 120 -6.06 -4.86 22.60
CA PHE A 120 -4.95 -4.70 23.55
C PHE A 120 -5.38 -3.97 24.82
N ARG A 121 -6.21 -2.92 24.71
CA ARG A 121 -6.76 -2.20 25.86
C ARG A 121 -7.57 -3.12 26.77
N PHE A 122 -8.42 -3.95 26.16
CA PHE A 122 -9.21 -4.97 26.84
C PHE A 122 -8.31 -5.98 27.56
N ARG A 123 -7.26 -6.46 26.89
CA ARG A 123 -6.25 -7.36 27.49
C ARG A 123 -5.49 -6.75 28.66
N THR A 124 -5.17 -5.47 28.59
CA THR A 124 -4.51 -4.75 29.69
C THR A 124 -5.49 -4.33 30.80
N GLY A 125 -6.81 -4.46 30.56
CA GLY A 125 -7.86 -4.07 31.51
C GLY A 125 -7.81 -2.59 31.91
N ILE A 126 -7.35 -1.73 31.00
CA ILE A 126 -7.32 -0.27 31.18
C ILE A 126 -8.66 0.34 30.77
N PRO A 127 -8.99 1.57 31.19
CA PRO A 127 -10.25 2.21 30.82
C PRO A 127 -10.53 2.16 29.31
N PRO A 128 -11.76 1.77 28.90
CA PRO A 128 -12.96 1.56 29.73
C PRO A 128 -13.14 0.13 30.28
N PHE A 129 -12.18 -0.78 30.12
CA PHE A 129 -12.35 -2.22 30.40
C PHE A 129 -12.01 -2.65 31.84
N HIS A 130 -12.07 -1.70 32.76
CA HIS A 130 -11.79 -1.93 34.19
C HIS A 130 -13.04 -2.27 35.00
N GLU A 131 -14.23 -1.99 34.45
CA GLU A 131 -15.54 -2.17 35.09
C GLU A 131 -16.15 -3.57 34.85
N PRO A 132 -17.06 -4.03 35.73
CA PRO A 132 -17.90 -5.18 35.46
C PRO A 132 -18.69 -4.98 34.16
N GLY A 133 -18.65 -5.94 33.23
CA GLY A 133 -19.27 -5.83 31.90
C GLY A 133 -18.31 -5.44 30.77
N ALA A 134 -17.00 -5.47 31.01
CA ALA A 134 -15.97 -5.25 29.99
C ALA A 134 -16.19 -6.03 28.67
N PRO A 135 -16.63 -7.32 28.66
CA PRO A 135 -16.90 -8.05 27.42
C PRO A 135 -17.98 -7.39 26.54
N GLU A 136 -19.09 -6.97 27.13
CA GLU A 136 -20.17 -6.29 26.40
C GLU A 136 -19.72 -4.93 25.87
N THR A 137 -18.95 -4.20 26.68
CA THR A 137 -18.36 -2.92 26.27
C THR A 137 -17.42 -3.09 25.08
N LEU A 138 -16.64 -4.17 25.03
CA LEU A 138 -15.79 -4.47 23.88
C LEU A 138 -16.63 -4.72 22.62
N LEU A 139 -17.67 -5.55 22.70
CA LEU A 139 -18.54 -5.86 21.56
C LEU A 139 -19.24 -4.60 21.03
N LYS A 140 -19.79 -3.76 21.91
CA LYS A 140 -20.39 -2.47 21.53
C LYS A 140 -19.40 -1.56 20.79
N ARG A 141 -18.13 -1.58 21.20
CA ARG A 141 -17.08 -0.79 20.55
C ARG A 141 -16.65 -1.37 19.21
N VAL A 142 -16.61 -2.70 19.08
CA VAL A 142 -16.40 -3.37 17.78
C VAL A 142 -17.46 -2.88 16.80
N ASP A 143 -18.75 -2.96 17.17
CA ASP A 143 -19.85 -2.51 16.32
C ASP A 143 -19.71 -1.03 15.93
N ALA A 144 -19.43 -0.15 16.91
CA ALA A 144 -19.26 1.28 16.68
C ALA A 144 -18.07 1.62 15.77
N ILE A 145 -16.99 0.82 15.82
CA ILE A 145 -15.81 0.99 14.98
C ILE A 145 -16.09 0.49 13.55
N GLU A 146 -16.91 -0.55 13.39
CA GLU A 146 -17.25 -1.11 12.08
C GLU A 146 -18.34 -0.34 11.35
N GLU A 147 -19.26 0.29 12.08
CA GLU A 147 -20.40 1.04 11.52
C GLU A 147 -19.98 1.95 10.35
N PRO A 148 -18.95 2.80 10.50
CA PRO A 148 -18.55 3.74 9.47
C PRO A 148 -17.72 3.07 8.37
N ALA A 149 -17.72 1.75 8.22
CA ALA A 149 -17.07 1.01 7.13
C ALA A 149 -17.92 -0.14 6.59
N ARG A 150 -19.21 -0.24 6.96
CA ARG A 150 -20.09 -1.35 6.55
C ARG A 150 -20.25 -1.50 5.03
N ASP A 151 -20.08 -0.43 4.27
CA ASP A 151 -20.08 -0.40 2.81
C ASP A 151 -18.83 -1.05 2.18
N VAL A 152 -17.77 -1.30 2.96
CA VAL A 152 -16.55 -1.93 2.46
C VAL A 152 -16.71 -3.44 2.40
N GLN A 153 -16.56 -4.00 1.20
CA GLN A 153 -16.60 -5.45 1.00
C GLN A 153 -15.45 -6.15 1.76
N ARG A 154 -15.82 -7.03 2.69
CA ARG A 154 -14.88 -7.77 3.55
C ARG A 154 -14.36 -9.03 2.85
N VAL A 155 -13.13 -9.41 3.18
CA VAL A 155 -12.57 -10.71 2.80
C VAL A 155 -13.12 -11.80 3.72
N ALA A 156 -13.57 -12.91 3.15
CA ALA A 156 -13.90 -14.10 3.93
C ALA A 156 -12.64 -14.70 4.54
N LEU A 157 -12.62 -14.84 5.86
CA LEU A 157 -11.56 -15.46 6.64
C LEU A 157 -12.19 -16.42 7.62
N GLU A 158 -11.77 -17.68 7.58
CA GLU A 158 -12.36 -18.77 8.36
C GLU A 158 -11.32 -19.45 9.25
N GLY A 159 -11.81 -20.14 10.28
CA GLY A 159 -11.02 -21.03 11.14
C GLY A 159 -9.81 -20.35 11.79
N THR A 160 -8.64 -20.97 11.61
CA THR A 160 -7.38 -20.58 12.26
C THR A 160 -6.90 -19.17 11.88
N GLY A 161 -7.25 -18.68 10.69
CA GLY A 161 -6.86 -17.35 10.22
C GLY A 161 -7.45 -16.19 11.04
N ARG A 162 -8.59 -16.43 11.72
CA ARG A 162 -9.24 -15.46 12.62
C ARG A 162 -8.58 -15.41 13.99
N ARG A 163 -7.93 -16.49 14.44
CA ARG A 163 -7.25 -16.59 15.74
C ARG A 163 -5.73 -16.36 15.65
N GLU A 164 -5.19 -16.25 14.44
CA GLU A 164 -3.74 -16.16 14.25
C GLU A 164 -3.16 -14.93 14.97
N ARG A 165 -2.15 -15.19 15.82
CA ARG A 165 -1.47 -14.23 16.71
C ARG A 165 -2.38 -13.55 17.73
N LEU A 166 -3.47 -14.20 18.13
CA LEU A 166 -4.28 -13.75 19.26
C LEU A 166 -3.37 -13.57 20.50
N PRO A 167 -3.36 -12.40 21.15
CA PRO A 167 -2.52 -12.19 22.33
C PRO A 167 -2.95 -13.14 23.46
N ALA A 168 -1.98 -13.82 24.08
CA ALA A 168 -2.22 -14.78 25.14
C ALA A 168 -2.28 -14.11 26.53
N GLY A 169 -3.17 -14.60 27.40
CA GLY A 169 -3.22 -14.23 28.82
C GLY A 169 -3.49 -12.74 29.12
N PRO A 170 -3.46 -12.36 30.41
CA PRO A 170 -3.33 -10.97 30.82
C PRO A 170 -1.93 -10.46 30.48
N LEU A 171 -1.84 -9.34 29.75
CA LEU A 171 -0.57 -8.70 29.42
C LEU A 171 -0.14 -7.79 30.58
N SER A 172 0.98 -8.11 31.23
CA SER A 172 1.69 -7.15 32.07
C SER A 172 2.26 -6.01 31.21
N MET A 173 2.63 -4.89 31.83
CA MET A 173 3.25 -3.76 31.11
C MET A 173 4.52 -4.19 30.37
N ASP A 174 5.39 -4.97 31.01
CA ASP A 174 6.63 -5.45 30.42
C ASP A 174 6.39 -6.43 29.26
N ALA A 175 5.43 -7.35 29.43
CA ALA A 175 5.01 -8.26 28.35
C ALA A 175 4.41 -7.48 27.17
N TYR A 176 3.66 -6.41 27.44
CA TYR A 176 3.15 -5.53 26.40
C TYR A 176 4.27 -4.80 25.65
N ILE A 177 5.27 -4.26 26.36
CA ILE A 177 6.42 -3.58 25.74
C ILE A 177 7.17 -4.57 24.82
N ALA A 178 7.53 -5.75 25.34
CA ALA A 178 8.27 -6.75 24.59
C ALA A 178 7.48 -7.32 23.38
N GLU A 179 6.21 -7.69 23.57
CA GLU A 179 5.41 -8.31 22.50
C GLU A 179 4.93 -7.31 21.45
N ARG A 180 4.71 -6.04 21.83
CA ARG A 180 4.09 -5.05 20.96
C ARG A 180 5.03 -3.95 20.52
N VAL A 181 5.74 -3.31 21.44
CA VAL A 181 6.53 -2.11 21.13
C VAL A 181 7.81 -2.51 20.40
N ASP A 182 8.57 -3.46 20.93
CA ASP A 182 9.84 -3.87 20.32
C ASP A 182 9.64 -4.57 18.97
N ASP A 183 8.68 -5.50 18.88
CA ASP A 183 8.32 -6.14 17.60
C ASP A 183 7.88 -5.10 16.55
N GLN A 184 7.14 -4.06 16.95
CA GLN A 184 6.74 -3.00 16.03
C GLN A 184 7.91 -2.15 15.55
N ILE A 185 8.84 -1.79 16.43
CA ILE A 185 10.03 -1.01 16.05
C ILE A 185 10.91 -1.82 15.10
N GLU A 186 11.33 -3.01 15.54
CA GLU A 186 12.37 -3.78 14.88
C GLU A 186 11.89 -4.53 13.64
N ARG A 187 10.70 -5.13 13.71
CA ARG A 187 10.22 -6.01 12.64
C ARG A 187 9.27 -5.34 11.67
N PHE A 188 8.64 -4.23 12.07
CA PHE A 188 7.66 -3.55 11.22
C PHE A 188 8.12 -2.20 10.70
N TYR A 189 8.30 -1.19 11.56
CA TYR A 189 8.48 0.19 11.12
C TYR A 189 9.83 0.43 10.44
N ILE A 190 10.93 0.01 11.07
CA ILE A 190 12.29 0.24 10.53
C ILE A 190 12.49 -0.50 9.18
N PRO A 191 12.19 -1.81 9.05
CA PRO A 191 12.38 -2.51 7.79
C PRO A 191 11.48 -1.96 6.67
N ARG A 192 10.23 -1.61 6.98
CA ARG A 192 9.30 -1.02 6.01
C ARG A 192 9.76 0.34 5.51
N ALA A 193 10.28 1.19 6.39
CA ALA A 193 10.83 2.49 6.00
C ALA A 193 11.99 2.31 5.00
N ARG A 194 12.93 1.39 5.29
CA ARG A 194 14.06 1.06 4.39
C ARG A 194 13.60 0.51 3.03
N GLN A 195 12.58 -0.35 3.02
CA GLN A 195 12.01 -0.89 1.79
C GLN A 195 11.43 0.24 0.91
N HIS A 196 10.65 1.14 1.50
CA HIS A 196 10.06 2.28 0.78
C HIS A 196 11.12 3.29 0.32
N GLU A 197 12.16 3.51 1.11
CA GLU A 197 13.29 4.34 0.73
C GLU A 197 14.03 3.77 -0.48
N THR A 198 14.25 2.45 -0.52
CA THR A 198 14.89 1.77 -1.65
C THR A 198 14.06 1.92 -2.92
N MET A 199 12.74 1.74 -2.84
CA MET A 199 11.84 1.92 -3.99
C MET A 199 11.86 3.37 -4.49
N LEU A 200 11.81 4.35 -3.58
CA LEU A 200 11.85 5.77 -3.91
C LEU A 200 13.18 6.17 -4.56
N ARG A 201 14.32 5.69 -4.01
CA ARG A 201 15.66 5.95 -4.56
C ARG A 201 15.79 5.38 -5.97
N ARG A 202 15.43 4.12 -6.18
CA ARG A 202 15.46 3.49 -7.51
C ARG A 202 14.61 4.25 -8.51
N GLY A 203 13.38 4.60 -8.14
CA GLY A 203 12.49 5.36 -9.01
C GLY A 203 13.05 6.74 -9.39
N ARG A 204 13.60 7.48 -8.43
CA ARG A 204 14.26 8.76 -8.69
C ARG A 204 15.47 8.62 -9.60
N SER A 205 16.31 7.60 -9.39
CA SER A 205 17.46 7.32 -10.25
C SER A 205 17.02 7.01 -11.68
N ILE A 206 15.96 6.22 -11.86
CA ILE A 206 15.36 5.95 -13.19
C ILE A 206 14.87 7.25 -13.84
N THR A 207 14.11 8.07 -13.10
CA THR A 207 13.62 9.36 -13.61
C THR A 207 14.75 10.30 -14.02
N LEU A 208 15.82 10.41 -13.20
CA LEU A 208 16.99 11.24 -13.51
C LEU A 208 17.73 10.74 -14.75
N PHE A 209 17.93 9.42 -14.85
CA PHE A 209 18.57 8.80 -16.02
C PHE A 209 17.77 9.06 -17.30
N LEU A 210 16.46 8.82 -17.27
CA LEU A 210 15.57 9.03 -18.42
C LEU A 210 15.52 10.51 -18.82
N GLY A 211 15.42 11.42 -17.85
CA GLY A 211 15.45 12.87 -18.10
C GLY A 211 16.78 13.33 -18.69
N GLY A 212 17.90 12.86 -18.15
CA GLY A 212 19.23 13.13 -18.71
C GLY A 212 19.38 12.60 -20.14
N ALA A 213 18.92 11.38 -20.40
CA ALA A 213 18.89 10.80 -21.74
C ALA A 213 18.04 11.64 -22.71
N ALA A 214 16.89 12.16 -22.27
CA ALA A 214 16.03 13.02 -23.08
C ALA A 214 16.73 14.33 -23.48
N VAL A 215 17.48 14.94 -22.55
CA VAL A 215 18.27 16.15 -22.83
C VAL A 215 19.36 15.85 -23.85
N VAL A 216 20.13 14.77 -23.67
CA VAL A 216 21.19 14.38 -24.63
C VAL A 216 20.61 14.10 -26.01
N LEU A 217 19.52 13.32 -26.09
CA LEU A 217 18.86 13.02 -27.36
C LEU A 217 18.25 14.26 -28.02
N GLY A 218 17.77 15.23 -27.24
CA GLY A 218 17.28 16.51 -27.74
C GLY A 218 18.39 17.35 -28.38
N VAL A 219 19.57 17.36 -27.77
CA VAL A 219 20.76 18.07 -28.31
C VAL A 219 21.27 17.38 -29.59
N VAL A 220 21.35 16.04 -29.59
CA VAL A 220 21.80 15.26 -30.76
C VAL A 220 20.76 15.22 -31.88
N GLY A 221 19.47 15.41 -31.54
CA GLY A 221 18.32 15.31 -32.44
C GLY A 221 18.20 16.38 -33.50
N VAL A 222 19.09 17.37 -33.50
CA VAL A 222 19.33 18.26 -34.65
C VAL A 222 19.67 17.46 -35.92
N THR A 223 20.10 16.19 -35.78
CA THR A 223 20.38 15.24 -36.87
C THR A 223 19.16 14.44 -37.38
N GLY A 224 17.95 14.67 -36.85
CA GLY A 224 16.67 14.14 -37.36
C GLY A 224 16.23 12.77 -36.81
N TRP A 225 17.16 11.89 -36.41
CA TRP A 225 16.80 10.51 -36.07
C TRP A 225 16.28 10.28 -34.64
N THR A 226 16.54 11.19 -33.69
CA THR A 226 16.21 10.99 -32.26
C THR A 226 14.94 11.72 -31.79
N THR A 227 14.30 12.51 -32.65
CA THR A 227 13.20 13.42 -32.29
C THR A 227 12.04 12.71 -31.60
N GLY A 228 11.65 11.51 -32.08
CA GLY A 228 10.57 10.72 -31.49
C GLY A 228 10.88 10.17 -30.08
N TRP A 229 12.15 9.94 -29.75
CA TRP A 229 12.56 9.38 -28.45
C TRP A 229 12.57 10.42 -27.33
N VAL A 230 12.74 11.70 -27.65
CA VAL A 230 12.69 12.78 -26.65
C VAL A 230 11.30 12.82 -26.00
N ALA A 231 10.24 12.78 -26.81
CA ALA A 231 8.87 12.73 -26.33
C ALA A 231 8.61 11.45 -25.51
N ALA A 232 9.07 10.30 -26.00
CA ALA A 232 8.94 9.01 -25.31
C ALA A 232 9.52 9.07 -23.89
N LEU A 233 10.78 9.52 -23.77
CA LEU A 233 11.46 9.61 -22.49
C LEU A 233 10.77 10.56 -21.52
N GLY A 234 10.22 11.68 -22.02
CA GLY A 234 9.37 12.58 -21.24
C GLY A 234 8.13 11.86 -20.67
N THR A 235 7.44 11.08 -21.51
CA THR A 235 6.31 10.25 -21.07
C THR A 235 6.72 9.19 -20.04
N LEU A 236 7.87 8.53 -20.23
CA LEU A 236 8.38 7.56 -19.27
C LEU A 236 8.70 8.20 -17.91
N VAL A 237 9.34 9.39 -17.91
CA VAL A 237 9.59 10.18 -16.69
C VAL A 237 8.28 10.51 -15.98
N ALA A 238 7.28 11.00 -16.71
CA ALA A 238 5.97 11.34 -16.16
C ALA A 238 5.27 10.11 -15.57
N ALA A 239 5.31 8.97 -16.27
CA ALA A 239 4.68 7.72 -15.83
C ALA A 239 5.32 7.18 -14.55
N VAL A 240 6.66 7.15 -14.48
CA VAL A 240 7.39 6.75 -13.27
C VAL A 240 7.11 7.72 -12.12
N GLY A 241 7.09 9.02 -12.39
CA GLY A 241 6.74 10.05 -11.41
C GLY A 241 5.35 9.85 -10.82
N ALA A 242 4.34 9.63 -11.67
CA ALA A 242 2.97 9.35 -11.26
C ALA A 242 2.86 8.07 -10.41
N TYR A 243 3.58 7.00 -10.78
CA TYR A 243 3.65 5.77 -9.99
C TYR A 243 4.22 6.00 -8.59
N LEU A 244 5.35 6.72 -8.49
CA LEU A 244 5.99 7.04 -7.21
C LEU A 244 5.12 7.93 -6.32
N HIS A 245 4.51 8.96 -6.91
CA HIS A 245 3.62 9.86 -6.20
C HIS A 245 2.40 9.11 -5.65
N GLY A 246 1.77 8.25 -6.48
CA GLY A 246 0.66 7.40 -6.06
C GLY A 246 1.04 6.49 -4.89
N GLY A 247 2.26 5.93 -4.89
CA GLY A 247 2.76 5.09 -3.80
C GLY A 247 2.92 5.81 -2.45
N ARG A 248 2.93 7.16 -2.42
CA ARG A 248 3.15 7.99 -1.22
C ARG A 248 4.38 7.59 -0.40
N TYR A 249 5.43 7.10 -1.07
CA TYR A 249 6.60 6.54 -0.40
C TYR A 249 7.28 7.53 0.55
N GLN A 250 7.40 8.81 0.17
CA GLN A 250 7.97 9.85 1.03
C GLN A 250 7.19 10.00 2.35
N TYR A 251 5.87 10.09 2.27
CA TYR A 251 5.01 10.19 3.44
C TYR A 251 5.16 8.95 4.35
N LEU A 252 5.18 7.75 3.75
CA LEU A 252 5.31 6.50 4.50
C LEU A 252 6.68 6.37 5.20
N ILE A 253 7.77 6.79 4.54
CA ILE A 253 9.11 6.77 5.12
C ILE A 253 9.14 7.66 6.37
N VAL A 254 8.72 8.92 6.24
CA VAL A 254 8.72 9.89 7.35
C VAL A 254 7.82 9.40 8.48
N SER A 255 6.59 8.97 8.16
CA SER A 255 5.66 8.48 9.17
C SER A 255 6.24 7.30 9.95
N TYR A 256 6.84 6.31 9.28
CA TYR A 256 7.39 5.13 9.96
C TYR A 256 8.63 5.44 10.79
N GLN A 257 9.52 6.32 10.31
CA GLN A 257 10.69 6.75 11.07
C GLN A 257 10.30 7.55 12.31
N THR A 258 9.38 8.51 12.18
CA THR A 258 8.90 9.31 13.30
C THR A 258 8.21 8.44 14.35
N THR A 259 7.36 7.50 13.93
CA THR A 259 6.71 6.58 14.87
C THR A 259 7.72 5.66 15.56
N ALA A 260 8.69 5.11 14.84
CA ALA A 260 9.75 4.30 15.45
C ALA A 260 10.54 5.10 16.50
N ALA A 261 10.92 6.34 16.19
CA ALA A 261 11.64 7.21 17.12
C ALA A 261 10.79 7.56 18.38
N GLN A 262 9.50 7.82 18.21
CA GLN A 262 8.57 8.05 19.31
C GLN A 262 8.45 6.81 20.21
N LEU A 263 8.31 5.62 19.62
CA LEU A 263 8.24 4.36 20.37
C LEU A 263 9.55 4.07 21.10
N GLN A 264 10.70 4.31 20.49
CA GLN A 264 12.02 4.20 21.15
C GLN A 264 12.14 5.16 22.34
N THR A 265 11.65 6.40 22.18
CA THR A 265 11.66 7.39 23.26
C THR A 265 10.74 6.98 24.41
N LEU A 266 9.55 6.42 24.10
CA LEU A 266 8.64 5.90 25.11
C LEU A 266 9.22 4.67 25.83
N ASN A 267 9.87 3.78 25.09
CA ASN A 267 10.54 2.61 25.67
C ASN A 267 11.65 3.05 26.63
N ALA A 268 12.53 3.97 26.21
CA ALA A 268 13.59 4.50 27.07
C ALA A 268 13.09 5.28 28.33
N ARG A 269 11.82 5.68 28.36
CA ARG A 269 11.22 6.36 29.52
C ARG A 269 10.56 5.41 30.51
N TRP A 270 10.12 4.24 30.05
CA TRP A 270 9.28 3.33 30.82
C TRP A 270 9.84 1.91 30.97
N GLY A 271 10.92 1.57 30.25
CA GLY A 271 11.77 0.40 30.48
C GLY A 271 13.02 0.80 31.25
#